data_AF-A0A7J4SC58-F1
#
_entry.id   AF-A0A7J4SC58-F1
#
_cell.length_a   1.000
_cell.length_b   1.000
_cell.length_c   1.000
_cell.angle_alpha   90.00
_cell.angle_beta   90.00
_cell.angle_gamma   90.00
#
_symmetry.space_group_name_H-M   'P 1'
#
loop_
_entity.id
_entity.type
_entity.pdbx_description
1 polymer ?
#
loop_
_entity_poly.entity_id
_entity_poly.type
_entity_poly.pdbx_seq_one_letter_code
_entity_poly.pdbx_strand_id
1 'polypeptide(L)'
;MENLPNTWEEWISNFEGWQKRVGFDPSWLGDFELSVLFDWERAGDTIEFGDYKGRRKWERALQVPQQSMRDALITMITVQGDTEFASVEQQRHLLASAPTDFDRYSAARIMAEEQRHGWQMAYLLMTYFGQQGRREAQKLLERNAQDGDRLLGAFNIPMPHWLDFFCYTMFVDRDGKFQLGMLSTSAFKPLAASMGPMLKEEAFHLGTGFNGLRRIVKAGVIPLDLLQRYINKWVSTAHDLFGVDASSSAHWAYVWGVKGRWDERKKLEAG
;
A
#
# COMPACT_ATOMS: atom_id res chain seq x y z
N MET A 1 25.84 -0.02 4.16
CA MET A 1 24.86 -0.77 5.00
C MET A 1 25.23 -0.60 6.46
N GLU A 2 25.42 0.64 6.92
CA GLU A 2 25.39 0.92 8.35
C GLU A 2 23.91 1.04 8.71
N ASN A 3 23.44 0.29 9.72
CA ASN A 3 22.05 0.27 10.23
C ASN A 3 21.06 -0.71 9.58
N LEU A 4 21.49 -1.94 9.23
CA LEU A 4 20.51 -3.03 9.06
C LEU A 4 19.91 -3.37 10.44
N PRO A 5 18.60 -3.17 10.69
CA PRO A 5 18.03 -3.46 11.99
C PRO A 5 18.04 -4.96 12.24
N ASN A 6 18.29 -5.36 13.49
CA ASN A 6 18.27 -6.74 13.96
C ASN A 6 16.97 -7.08 14.70
N THR A 7 16.36 -6.10 15.34
CA THR A 7 15.08 -6.23 16.05
C THR A 7 14.01 -5.32 15.47
N TRP A 8 12.76 -5.53 15.90
CA TRP A 8 11.66 -4.68 15.50
C TRP A 8 11.82 -3.26 16.05
N GLU A 9 12.26 -3.14 17.29
CA GLU A 9 12.50 -1.87 17.98
C GLU A 9 13.60 -1.06 17.30
N GLU A 10 14.66 -1.71 16.80
CA GLU A 10 15.68 -1.05 15.99
C GLU A 10 15.11 -0.52 14.66
N TRP A 11 14.22 -1.27 14.01
CA TRP A 11 13.55 -0.78 12.80
C TRP A 11 12.62 0.40 13.11
N ILE A 12 11.90 0.38 14.23
CA ILE A 12 11.06 1.51 14.68
C ILE A 12 11.91 2.78 14.87
N SER A 13 13.08 2.66 15.50
CA SER A 13 14.03 3.78 15.63
C SER A 13 14.46 4.34 14.26
N ASN A 14 14.72 3.46 13.29
CA ASN A 14 15.02 3.88 11.92
C ASN A 14 13.83 4.58 11.24
N PHE A 15 12.60 4.12 11.51
CA PHE A 15 11.36 4.72 11.00
C PHE A 15 11.12 6.13 11.56
N GLU A 16 11.34 6.35 12.86
CA GLU A 16 11.31 7.70 13.45
C GLU A 16 12.37 8.62 12.80
N GLY A 17 13.53 8.06 12.46
CA GLY A 17 14.55 8.74 11.67
C GLY A 17 14.04 9.13 10.27
N TRP A 18 13.34 8.23 9.59
CA TRP A 18 12.71 8.52 8.30
C TRP A 18 11.66 9.63 8.40
N GLN A 19 10.75 9.59 9.39
CA GLN A 19 9.75 10.64 9.61
C GLN A 19 10.39 12.03 9.70
N LYS A 20 11.49 12.16 10.46
CA LYS A 20 12.27 13.40 10.55
C LYS A 20 12.89 13.80 9.21
N ARG A 21 13.50 12.86 8.48
CA ARG A 21 14.12 13.14 7.17
C ARG A 21 13.11 13.64 6.14
N VAL A 22 11.92 13.02 6.10
CA VAL A 22 10.86 13.44 5.19
C VAL A 22 10.11 14.66 5.71
N GLY A 23 10.41 15.18 6.90
CA GLY A 23 9.72 16.35 7.45
C GLY A 23 8.24 16.09 7.77
N PHE A 24 7.93 14.87 8.19
CA PHE A 24 6.65 14.51 8.79
C PHE A 24 6.67 14.93 10.27
N ASP A 25 5.69 15.72 10.70
CA ASP A 25 5.55 16.12 12.11
C ASP A 25 4.71 15.05 12.85
N PRO A 26 5.26 14.34 13.84
CA PRO A 26 4.52 13.30 14.57
C PRO A 26 3.25 13.83 15.26
N SER A 27 3.14 15.13 15.55
CA SER A 27 1.93 15.72 16.12
C SER A 27 0.72 15.63 15.18
N TRP A 28 0.93 15.46 13.86
CA TRP A 28 -0.14 15.24 12.88
C TRP A 28 -0.87 13.90 13.08
N LEU A 29 -0.25 12.94 13.78
CA LEU A 29 -0.89 11.68 14.14
C LEU A 29 -1.98 11.90 15.21
N GLY A 30 -1.86 12.94 16.05
CA GLY A 30 -2.75 13.14 17.20
C GLY A 30 -2.79 11.88 18.08
N ASP A 31 -3.99 11.35 18.31
CA ASP A 31 -4.22 10.12 19.09
C ASP A 31 -4.12 8.83 18.25
N PHE A 32 -3.69 8.92 17.00
CA PHE A 32 -3.56 7.75 16.11
C PHE A 32 -2.40 6.86 16.55
N GLU A 33 -2.72 5.63 16.97
CA GLU A 33 -1.74 4.63 17.36
C GLU A 33 -1.27 3.82 16.15
N LEU A 34 0.03 3.91 15.87
CA LEU A 34 0.66 3.09 14.86
C LEU A 34 0.89 1.67 15.41
N SER A 35 0.07 0.74 14.94
CA SER A 35 0.06 -0.66 15.39
C SER A 35 -0.09 -1.64 14.22
N VAL A 36 0.40 -2.86 14.43
CA VAL A 36 0.27 -3.97 13.48
C VAL A 36 -1.07 -4.66 13.74
N LEU A 37 -1.90 -4.76 12.71
CA LEU A 37 -3.26 -5.30 12.78
C LEU A 37 -3.41 -6.51 11.87
N PHE A 38 -4.10 -7.53 12.36
CA PHE A 38 -4.40 -8.74 11.60
C PHE A 38 -5.88 -9.11 11.71
N ASP A 39 -6.46 -9.50 10.59
CA ASP A 39 -7.77 -10.13 10.48
C ASP A 39 -7.58 -11.61 10.13
N TRP A 40 -7.20 -12.40 11.15
CA TRP A 40 -6.91 -13.84 11.02
C TRP A 40 -8.13 -14.65 10.60
N GLU A 41 -9.32 -14.23 11.04
CA GLU A 41 -10.60 -14.87 10.71
C GLU A 41 -10.86 -14.73 9.20
N ARG A 42 -10.78 -13.51 8.66
CA ARG A 42 -10.95 -13.26 7.22
C ARG A 42 -9.90 -13.93 6.35
N ALA A 43 -8.66 -14.08 6.85
CA ALA A 43 -7.59 -14.75 6.13
C ALA A 43 -7.88 -16.24 5.90
N GLY A 44 -8.58 -16.87 6.85
CA GLY A 44 -8.89 -18.29 6.84
C GLY A 44 -7.66 -19.19 6.97
N ASP A 45 -7.91 -20.50 6.98
CA ASP A 45 -6.88 -21.53 7.17
C ASP A 45 -6.54 -22.31 5.91
N THR A 46 -7.32 -22.19 4.85
CA THR A 46 -7.18 -23.01 3.63
C THR A 46 -6.77 -22.15 2.44
N ILE A 47 -5.84 -22.64 1.62
CA ILE A 47 -5.40 -22.01 0.39
C ILE A 47 -6.56 -22.08 -0.64
N GLU A 48 -6.91 -20.92 -1.18
CA GLU A 48 -8.16 -20.72 -1.93
C GLU A 48 -8.00 -21.00 -3.44
N PHE A 49 -6.78 -20.88 -3.98
CA PHE A 49 -6.49 -20.94 -5.42
C PHE A 49 -5.07 -21.47 -5.71
N GLY A 50 -4.76 -21.65 -7.01
CA GLY A 50 -3.47 -22.15 -7.48
C GLY A 50 -3.24 -23.64 -7.22
N ASP A 51 -2.02 -24.11 -7.43
CA ASP A 51 -1.63 -25.53 -7.36
C ASP A 51 -1.70 -26.10 -5.93
N TYR A 52 -1.71 -25.21 -4.94
CA TYR A 52 -1.77 -25.56 -3.52
C TYR A 52 -3.19 -25.46 -2.94
N LYS A 53 -4.22 -25.19 -3.77
CA LYS A 53 -5.62 -25.09 -3.35
C LYS A 53 -6.04 -26.28 -2.47
N GLY A 54 -6.79 -25.99 -1.42
CA GLY A 54 -7.31 -27.00 -0.48
C GLY A 54 -6.31 -27.43 0.61
N ARG A 55 -5.05 -27.02 0.54
CA ARG A 55 -4.07 -27.22 1.62
C ARG A 55 -4.19 -26.14 2.68
N ARG A 56 -3.57 -26.36 3.85
CA ARG A 56 -3.47 -25.31 4.87
C ARG A 56 -2.60 -24.14 4.41
N LYS A 57 -3.00 -22.91 4.73
CA LYS A 57 -2.18 -21.70 4.51
C LYS A 57 -0.87 -21.78 5.29
N TRP A 58 0.16 -21.14 4.76
CA TRP A 58 1.47 -21.06 5.39
C TRP A 58 1.49 -19.94 6.43
N GLU A 59 1.87 -20.29 7.65
CA GLU A 59 2.03 -19.37 8.79
C GLU A 59 3.47 -18.90 8.95
N ARG A 60 4.44 -19.63 8.37
CA ARG A 60 5.87 -19.32 8.45
C ARG A 60 6.53 -19.49 7.08
N ALA A 61 7.56 -18.69 6.79
CA ALA A 61 8.27 -18.76 5.51
C ALA A 61 8.86 -20.16 5.22
N LEU A 62 9.26 -20.92 6.25
CA LEU A 62 9.76 -22.29 6.09
C LEU A 62 8.72 -23.28 5.54
N GLN A 63 7.43 -22.98 5.63
CA GLN A 63 6.37 -23.81 5.07
C GLN A 63 6.14 -23.52 3.58
N VAL A 64 6.64 -22.41 3.06
CA VAL A 64 6.58 -22.06 1.65
C VAL A 64 7.56 -22.96 0.88
N PRO A 65 7.13 -23.79 -0.07
CA PRO A 65 7.95 -24.89 -0.60
C PRO A 65 9.23 -24.47 -1.33
N GLN A 66 9.18 -23.44 -2.17
CA GLN A 66 10.29 -23.06 -3.05
C GLN A 66 10.84 -21.68 -2.71
N GLN A 67 12.13 -21.46 -2.98
CA GLN A 67 12.77 -20.16 -2.76
C GLN A 67 12.13 -19.07 -3.63
N SER A 68 11.85 -19.37 -4.90
CA SER A 68 11.16 -18.46 -5.84
C SER A 68 9.81 -17.95 -5.31
N MET A 69 9.05 -18.80 -4.62
CA MET A 69 7.78 -18.42 -4.01
C MET A 69 7.97 -17.50 -2.80
N ARG A 70 9.00 -17.75 -2.00
CA ARG A 70 9.38 -16.86 -0.89
C ARG A 70 9.85 -15.51 -1.41
N ASP A 71 10.66 -15.50 -2.46
CA ASP A 71 11.11 -14.27 -3.11
C ASP A 71 9.92 -13.50 -3.70
N ALA A 72 8.95 -14.18 -4.32
CA ALA A 72 7.73 -13.54 -4.80
C ALA A 72 6.91 -12.90 -3.67
N LEU A 73 6.78 -13.55 -2.51
CA LEU A 73 6.13 -12.98 -1.33
C LEU A 73 6.88 -11.73 -0.85
N ILE A 74 8.21 -11.80 -0.73
CA ILE A 74 9.04 -10.66 -0.34
C ILE A 74 8.84 -9.52 -1.33
N THR A 75 8.90 -9.78 -2.65
CA THR A 75 8.68 -8.75 -3.67
C THR A 75 7.30 -8.10 -3.52
N MET A 76 6.22 -8.87 -3.35
CA MET A 76 4.87 -8.29 -3.21
C MET A 76 4.75 -7.44 -1.94
N ILE A 77 5.31 -7.90 -0.82
CA ILE A 77 5.29 -7.16 0.45
C ILE A 77 6.13 -5.89 0.35
N THR A 78 7.32 -5.97 -0.27
CA THR A 78 8.20 -4.81 -0.45
C THR A 78 7.56 -3.78 -1.36
N VAL A 79 6.97 -4.19 -2.49
CA VAL A 79 6.32 -3.25 -3.42
C VAL A 79 5.12 -2.58 -2.74
N GLN A 80 4.26 -3.33 -2.05
CA GLN A 80 3.16 -2.75 -1.29
C GLN A 80 3.66 -1.79 -0.21
N GLY A 81 4.65 -2.18 0.59
CA GLY A 81 5.18 -1.30 1.63
C GLY A 81 5.84 -0.03 1.09
N ASP A 82 6.39 -0.10 -0.13
CA ASP A 82 7.07 1.04 -0.76
C ASP A 82 6.09 2.12 -1.22
N THR A 83 4.89 1.72 -1.68
CA THR A 83 3.85 2.66 -2.08
C THR A 83 3.37 3.51 -0.92
N GLU A 84 3.25 2.92 0.27
CA GLU A 84 2.65 3.61 1.42
C GLU A 84 3.56 4.72 1.96
N PHE A 85 4.87 4.48 2.01
CA PHE A 85 5.81 5.53 2.41
C PHE A 85 5.99 6.58 1.31
N ALA A 86 5.91 6.18 0.05
CA ALA A 86 5.97 7.12 -1.06
C ALA A 86 4.78 8.07 -1.10
N SER A 87 3.56 7.60 -0.81
CA SER A 87 2.36 8.44 -0.81
C SER A 87 2.48 9.57 0.23
N VAL A 88 3.03 9.29 1.41
CA VAL A 88 3.33 10.29 2.45
C VAL A 88 4.34 11.33 1.96
N GLU A 89 5.42 10.90 1.31
CA GLU A 89 6.47 11.78 0.78
C GLU A 89 5.96 12.69 -0.33
N GLN A 90 5.07 12.18 -1.19
CA GLN A 90 4.42 12.96 -2.24
C GLN A 90 3.46 14.01 -1.67
N GLN A 91 2.78 13.71 -0.56
CA GLN A 91 1.59 14.46 -0.14
C GLN A 91 1.82 15.46 0.99
N ARG A 92 2.78 15.21 1.90
CA ARG A 92 2.94 15.98 3.16
C ARG A 92 2.92 17.51 3.01
N HIS A 93 3.48 18.03 1.92
CA HIS A 93 3.63 19.47 1.70
C HIS A 93 2.27 20.16 1.47
N LEU A 94 1.24 19.41 1.06
CA LEU A 94 -0.11 19.91 0.83
C LEU A 94 -0.80 20.36 2.13
N LEU A 95 -0.39 19.86 3.29
CA LEU A 95 -0.96 20.25 4.59
C LEU A 95 -0.83 21.76 4.85
N ALA A 96 0.24 22.39 4.34
CA ALA A 96 0.48 23.82 4.46
C ALA A 96 -0.50 24.67 3.63
N SER A 97 -1.06 24.12 2.56
CA SER A 97 -1.96 24.80 1.62
C SER A 97 -3.38 24.23 1.63
N ALA A 98 -3.76 23.53 2.71
CA ALA A 98 -5.06 22.90 2.83
C ALA A 98 -6.23 23.88 2.59
N PRO A 99 -7.19 23.56 1.70
CA PRO A 99 -8.32 24.44 1.40
C PRO A 99 -9.21 24.71 2.61
N THR A 100 -9.29 23.75 3.53
CA THR A 100 -10.05 23.81 4.77
C THR A 100 -9.36 23.00 5.86
N ASP A 101 -9.70 23.22 7.13
CA ASP A 101 -9.23 22.38 8.23
C ASP A 101 -9.71 20.93 8.12
N PHE A 102 -10.90 20.70 7.54
CA PHE A 102 -11.40 19.36 7.26
C PHE A 102 -10.51 18.62 6.25
N ASP A 103 -10.08 19.30 5.19
CA ASP A 103 -9.19 18.74 4.18
C ASP A 103 -7.80 18.48 4.78
N ARG A 104 -7.28 19.40 5.62
CA ARG A 104 -6.02 19.19 6.35
C ARG A 104 -6.08 17.95 7.23
N TYR A 105 -7.14 17.82 8.04
CA TYR A 105 -7.36 16.65 8.90
C TYR A 105 -7.44 15.37 8.08
N SER A 106 -8.22 15.37 6.99
CA SER A 106 -8.40 14.18 6.15
C SER A 106 -7.09 13.71 5.52
N ALA A 107 -6.27 14.63 5.00
CA ALA A 107 -4.97 14.29 4.43
C ALA A 107 -3.96 13.84 5.49
N ALA A 108 -3.93 14.48 6.67
CA ALA A 108 -3.08 14.06 7.78
C ALA A 108 -3.44 12.63 8.25
N ARG A 109 -4.74 12.33 8.34
CA ARG A 109 -5.23 10.99 8.66
C ARG A 109 -4.83 9.95 7.61
N ILE A 110 -4.99 10.27 6.32
CA ILE A 110 -4.54 9.37 5.24
C ILE A 110 -3.05 9.07 5.39
N MET A 111 -2.20 10.10 5.57
CA MET A 111 -0.76 9.90 5.78
C MET A 111 -0.42 9.07 7.04
N ALA A 112 -1.24 9.14 8.09
CA ALA A 112 -1.09 8.32 9.28
C ALA A 112 -1.43 6.84 9.00
N GLU A 113 -2.56 6.59 8.32
CA GLU A 113 -3.00 5.26 7.90
C GLU A 113 -1.98 4.63 6.93
N GLU A 114 -1.45 5.40 5.98
CA GLU A 114 -0.43 4.96 5.03
C GLU A 114 0.90 4.60 5.72
N GLN A 115 1.32 5.39 6.70
CA GLN A 115 2.46 4.99 7.53
C GLN A 115 2.18 3.67 8.25
N ARG A 116 0.96 3.45 8.77
CA ARG A 116 0.58 2.20 9.41
C ARG A 116 0.61 1.03 8.43
N HIS A 117 0.18 1.23 7.18
CA HIS A 117 0.26 0.23 6.11
C HIS A 117 1.72 -0.16 5.82
N GLY A 118 2.61 0.81 5.62
CA GLY A 118 4.03 0.58 5.39
C GLY A 118 4.71 -0.08 6.60
N TRP A 119 4.34 0.34 7.81
CA TRP A 119 4.79 -0.23 9.08
C TRP A 119 4.37 -1.71 9.19
N GLN A 120 3.16 -2.05 8.76
CA GLN A 120 2.67 -3.43 8.74
C GLN A 120 3.41 -4.31 7.71
N MET A 121 3.74 -3.78 6.53
CA MET A 121 4.55 -4.51 5.54
C MET A 121 5.98 -4.73 6.04
N ALA A 122 6.58 -3.71 6.66
CA ALA A 122 7.88 -3.82 7.30
C ALA A 122 7.89 -4.87 8.41
N TYR A 123 6.83 -4.94 9.22
CA TYR A 123 6.68 -5.98 10.25
C TYR A 123 6.70 -7.38 9.63
N LEU A 124 5.93 -7.60 8.55
CA LEU A 124 5.93 -8.90 7.87
C LEU A 124 7.33 -9.29 7.37
N LEU A 125 8.07 -8.35 6.79
CA LEU A 125 9.43 -8.55 6.33
C LEU A 125 10.38 -8.91 7.49
N MET A 126 10.36 -8.11 8.55
CA MET A 126 11.23 -8.27 9.73
C MET A 126 10.96 -9.60 10.46
N THR A 127 9.69 -9.97 10.62
CA THR A 127 9.28 -11.11 11.43
C THR A 127 9.40 -12.44 10.69
N TYR A 128 9.06 -12.49 9.40
CA TYR A 128 8.88 -13.78 8.70
C TYR A 128 10.01 -14.14 7.71
N PHE A 129 10.84 -13.19 7.29
CA PHE A 129 11.78 -13.40 6.16
C PHE A 129 13.27 -13.25 6.52
N GLY A 130 13.60 -13.25 7.82
CA GLY A 130 14.99 -13.27 8.29
C GLY A 130 15.84 -12.15 7.72
N GLN A 131 17.13 -12.40 7.44
CA GLN A 131 18.07 -11.36 7.01
C GLN A 131 17.63 -10.65 5.71
N GLN A 132 17.04 -11.36 4.76
CA GLN A 132 16.55 -10.76 3.52
C GLN A 132 15.38 -9.81 3.80
N GLY A 133 14.42 -10.24 4.62
CA GLY A 133 13.33 -9.38 5.08
C GLY A 133 13.82 -8.11 5.76
N ARG A 134 14.80 -8.21 6.67
CA ARG A 134 15.37 -7.02 7.34
C ARG A 134 15.98 -6.02 6.36
N ARG A 135 16.63 -6.52 5.29
CA ARG A 135 17.20 -5.65 4.24
C ARG A 135 16.11 -4.94 3.46
N GLU A 136 15.08 -5.65 3.05
CA GLU A 136 13.98 -5.05 2.30
C GLU A 136 13.19 -4.05 3.16
N ALA A 137 12.95 -4.36 4.43
CA ALA A 137 12.30 -3.45 5.38
C ALA A 137 13.12 -2.17 5.59
N GLN A 138 14.45 -2.27 5.64
CA GLN A 138 15.31 -1.10 5.75
C GLN A 138 15.25 -0.24 4.46
N LYS A 139 15.28 -0.87 3.28
CA LYS A 139 15.21 -0.16 2.01
C LYS A 139 13.91 0.64 1.81
N LEU A 140 12.80 0.23 2.45
CA LEU A 140 11.55 0.98 2.45
C LEU A 140 11.72 2.43 2.98
N LEU A 141 12.65 2.60 3.93
CA LEU A 141 12.95 3.88 4.57
C LEU A 141 14.11 4.64 3.90
N GLU A 142 14.91 3.94 3.09
CA GLU A 142 16.07 4.52 2.38
C GLU A 142 15.66 5.17 1.07
N ARG A 143 14.67 4.60 0.37
CA ARG A 143 14.08 5.20 -0.83
C ARG A 143 13.27 6.45 -0.49
N ASN A 144 13.20 7.38 -1.42
CA ASN A 144 12.48 8.63 -1.35
C ASN A 144 11.86 9.06 -2.69
N ALA A 145 10.56 9.35 -2.69
CA ALA A 145 9.83 9.81 -3.87
C ALA A 145 10.41 11.09 -4.51
N GLN A 146 11.05 11.96 -3.71
CA GLN A 146 11.66 13.21 -4.19
C GLN A 146 12.96 12.97 -4.97
N ASP A 147 13.65 11.86 -4.70
CA ASP A 147 14.85 11.44 -5.42
C ASP A 147 14.51 10.57 -6.64
N GLY A 148 13.23 10.21 -6.81
CA GLY A 148 12.73 9.44 -7.94
C GLY A 148 13.08 7.96 -7.88
N ASP A 149 13.43 7.43 -6.72
CA ASP A 149 13.94 6.07 -6.54
C ASP A 149 12.90 5.07 -5.98
N ARG A 150 11.65 5.50 -5.76
CA ARG A 150 10.54 4.59 -5.41
C ARG A 150 10.30 3.59 -6.52
N LEU A 151 9.88 2.38 -6.15
CA LEU A 151 9.86 1.22 -7.05
C LEU A 151 8.89 1.39 -8.23
N LEU A 152 7.76 2.07 -8.00
CA LEU A 152 6.73 2.28 -8.99
C LEU A 152 6.71 3.73 -9.44
N GLY A 153 6.81 3.96 -10.75
CA GLY A 153 6.94 5.30 -11.33
C GLY A 153 5.85 6.29 -10.90
N ALA A 154 4.61 5.82 -10.72
CA ALA A 154 3.49 6.64 -10.25
C ALA A 154 3.76 7.34 -8.90
N PHE A 155 4.52 6.67 -8.04
CA PHE A 155 4.85 7.12 -6.69
C PHE A 155 6.08 8.05 -6.65
N ASN A 156 6.67 8.35 -7.82
CA ASN A 156 7.67 9.40 -8.03
C ASN A 156 7.07 10.62 -8.77
N ILE A 157 5.79 10.59 -9.14
CA ILE A 157 5.16 11.70 -9.87
C ILE A 157 4.89 12.86 -8.90
N PRO A 158 5.27 14.11 -9.23
CA PRO A 158 4.97 15.26 -8.39
C PRO A 158 3.47 15.50 -8.22
N MET A 159 3.09 15.90 -7.02
CA MET A 159 1.71 16.20 -6.63
C MET A 159 1.58 17.61 -6.03
N PRO A 160 1.74 18.68 -6.84
CA PRO A 160 1.92 20.05 -6.34
C PRO A 160 0.67 20.70 -5.72
N HIS A 161 -0.54 20.19 -5.98
CA HIS A 161 -1.76 20.87 -5.53
C HIS A 161 -2.89 19.89 -5.16
N TRP A 162 -3.88 20.39 -4.43
CA TRP A 162 -5.00 19.60 -3.91
C TRP A 162 -5.87 18.89 -4.96
N LEU A 163 -5.95 19.41 -6.19
CA LEU A 163 -6.65 18.69 -7.27
C LEU A 163 -5.95 17.39 -7.66
N ASP A 164 -4.61 17.34 -7.59
CA ASP A 164 -3.86 16.09 -7.80
C ASP A 164 -4.15 15.14 -6.63
N PHE A 165 -4.11 15.62 -5.38
CA PHE A 165 -4.41 14.80 -4.20
C PHE A 165 -5.78 14.14 -4.24
N PHE A 166 -6.83 14.89 -4.62
CA PHE A 166 -8.16 14.30 -4.73
C PHE A 166 -8.29 13.33 -5.91
N CYS A 167 -7.55 13.53 -7.01
CA CYS A 167 -7.50 12.56 -8.09
C CYS A 167 -6.70 11.32 -7.70
N TYR A 168 -5.54 11.48 -7.06
CA TYR A 168 -4.69 10.43 -6.54
C TYR A 168 -5.48 9.51 -5.61
N THR A 169 -6.06 10.08 -4.56
CA THR A 169 -6.85 9.32 -3.57
C THR A 169 -8.13 8.71 -4.16
N MET A 170 -8.58 9.16 -5.33
CA MET A 170 -9.72 8.55 -6.04
C MET A 170 -9.32 7.38 -6.95
N PHE A 171 -8.14 7.45 -7.57
CA PHE A 171 -7.71 6.56 -8.65
C PHE A 171 -6.49 5.71 -8.30
N VAL A 172 -5.45 6.26 -7.67
CA VAL A 172 -4.22 5.55 -7.29
C VAL A 172 -4.48 4.68 -6.05
N ASP A 173 -5.06 5.22 -4.98
CA ASP A 173 -5.47 4.42 -3.79
C ASP A 173 -6.50 3.35 -4.18
N ARG A 174 -7.22 3.58 -5.29
CA ARG A 174 -8.12 2.55 -5.83
C ARG A 174 -7.36 1.34 -6.36
N ASP A 175 -6.20 1.53 -6.99
CA ASP A 175 -5.28 0.42 -7.26
C ASP A 175 -4.93 -0.29 -5.96
N GLY A 176 -4.51 0.45 -4.91
CA GLY A 176 -4.26 -0.07 -3.57
C GLY A 176 -5.37 -1.00 -3.08
N LYS A 177 -6.63 -0.57 -3.14
CA LYS A 177 -7.80 -1.43 -2.83
C LYS A 177 -7.83 -2.74 -3.64
N PHE A 178 -7.56 -2.71 -4.94
CA PHE A 178 -7.52 -3.93 -5.76
C PHE A 178 -6.33 -4.81 -5.38
N GLN A 179 -5.14 -4.23 -5.18
CA GLN A 179 -3.93 -4.95 -4.77
C GLN A 179 -4.13 -5.65 -3.42
N LEU A 180 -4.57 -4.91 -2.40
CA LEU A 180 -4.89 -5.43 -1.08
C LEU A 180 -5.98 -6.51 -1.12
N GLY A 181 -7.02 -6.30 -1.95
CA GLY A 181 -8.08 -7.28 -2.18
C GLY A 181 -7.54 -8.61 -2.73
N MET A 182 -6.68 -8.54 -3.75
CA MET A 182 -6.03 -9.70 -4.36
C MET A 182 -5.03 -10.39 -3.42
N LEU A 183 -4.33 -9.64 -2.57
CA LEU A 183 -3.40 -10.19 -1.57
C LEU A 183 -4.14 -10.77 -0.35
N SER A 184 -5.38 -10.35 -0.09
CA SER A 184 -6.17 -10.84 1.05
C SER A 184 -6.50 -12.33 0.96
N THR A 185 -6.36 -12.93 -0.23
CA THR A 185 -6.55 -14.37 -0.46
C THR A 185 -5.25 -15.16 -0.42
N SER A 186 -4.09 -14.51 -0.24
CA SER A 186 -2.76 -15.14 -0.29
C SER A 186 -2.68 -16.43 0.54
N ALA A 187 -1.93 -17.39 0.03
CA ALA A 187 -1.61 -18.64 0.70
C ALA A 187 -0.68 -18.43 1.91
N PHE A 188 0.04 -17.30 1.98
CA PHE A 188 0.79 -16.91 3.16
C PHE A 188 -0.13 -16.16 4.13
N LYS A 189 -0.55 -16.85 5.20
CA LYS A 189 -1.60 -16.41 6.13
C LYS A 189 -1.30 -15.05 6.77
N PRO A 190 -0.07 -14.73 7.24
CA PRO A 190 0.21 -13.41 7.81
C PRO A 190 0.00 -12.27 6.82
N LEU A 191 0.36 -12.48 5.54
CA LEU A 191 0.11 -11.50 4.49
C LEU A 191 -1.38 -11.35 4.19
N ALA A 192 -2.12 -12.46 4.08
CA ALA A 192 -3.56 -12.41 3.87
C ALA A 192 -4.29 -11.70 5.03
N ALA A 193 -3.88 -11.95 6.28
CA ALA A 193 -4.48 -11.38 7.48
C ALA A 193 -4.22 -9.88 7.64
N SER A 194 -3.09 -9.37 7.17
CA SER A 194 -2.79 -7.94 7.28
C SER A 194 -3.66 -7.08 6.34
N MET A 195 -4.21 -7.66 5.26
CA MET A 195 -5.01 -6.91 4.27
C MET A 195 -6.37 -6.44 4.79
N GLY A 196 -7.01 -7.18 5.69
CA GLY A 196 -8.36 -6.88 6.18
C GLY A 196 -8.47 -5.50 6.83
N PRO A 197 -7.60 -5.17 7.81
CA PRO A 197 -7.55 -3.84 8.42
C PRO A 197 -7.21 -2.73 7.42
N MET A 198 -6.23 -2.93 6.53
CA MET A 198 -5.85 -1.91 5.53
C MET A 198 -6.99 -1.60 4.56
N LEU A 199 -7.72 -2.63 4.10
CA LEU A 199 -8.93 -2.46 3.28
C LEU A 199 -10.04 -1.64 3.95
N LYS A 200 -10.12 -1.63 5.29
CA LYS A 200 -11.09 -0.80 6.02
C LYS A 200 -10.68 0.67 6.01
N GLU A 201 -9.38 0.95 6.10
CA GLU A 201 -8.83 2.31 6.04
C GLU A 201 -8.89 2.88 4.63
N GLU A 202 -8.55 2.07 3.61
CA GLU A 202 -8.60 2.46 2.19
C GLU A 202 -9.96 3.04 1.77
N ALA A 203 -11.05 2.59 2.40
CA ALA A 203 -12.39 3.12 2.14
C ALA A 203 -12.51 4.62 2.49
N PHE A 204 -11.82 5.08 3.53
CA PHE A 204 -11.75 6.49 3.91
C PHE A 204 -10.97 7.30 2.87
N HIS A 205 -9.89 6.76 2.33
CA HIS A 205 -9.05 7.41 1.33
C HIS A 205 -9.84 7.68 0.04
N LEU A 206 -10.47 6.63 -0.49
CA LEU A 206 -11.36 6.72 -1.67
C LEU A 206 -12.53 7.68 -1.45
N GLY A 207 -13.08 7.68 -0.24
CA GLY A 207 -14.14 8.60 0.16
C GLY A 207 -13.68 10.06 0.14
N THR A 208 -12.45 10.33 0.59
CA THR A 208 -11.83 11.66 0.59
C THR A 208 -11.63 12.17 -0.83
N GLY A 209 -11.03 11.36 -1.71
CA GLY A 209 -10.83 11.72 -3.12
C GLY A 209 -12.15 12.00 -3.85
N PHE A 210 -13.12 11.09 -3.75
CA PHE A 210 -14.43 11.25 -4.37
C PHE A 210 -15.16 12.51 -3.88
N ASN A 211 -15.20 12.74 -2.56
CA ASN A 211 -15.90 13.90 -2.00
C ASN A 211 -15.20 15.21 -2.36
N GLY A 212 -13.86 15.25 -2.35
CA GLY A 212 -13.07 16.41 -2.77
C GLY A 212 -13.37 16.81 -4.21
N LEU A 213 -13.30 15.85 -5.15
CA LEU A 213 -13.66 16.08 -6.55
C LEU A 213 -15.11 16.54 -6.71
N ARG A 214 -16.05 15.91 -5.99
CA ARG A 214 -17.45 16.30 -6.03
C ARG A 214 -17.67 17.75 -5.57
N ARG A 215 -16.96 18.21 -4.53
CA ARG A 215 -17.02 19.62 -4.08
C ARG A 215 -16.47 20.56 -5.15
N ILE A 216 -15.33 20.22 -5.76
CA ILE A 216 -14.70 21.00 -6.84
C ILE A 216 -15.66 21.15 -8.03
N VAL A 217 -16.25 20.04 -8.49
CA VAL A 217 -17.21 20.05 -9.61
C VAL A 217 -18.42 20.92 -9.29
N LYS A 218 -18.99 20.79 -8.08
CA LYS A 218 -20.14 21.59 -7.65
C LYS A 218 -19.85 23.08 -7.53
N ALA A 219 -18.63 23.43 -7.12
CA ALA A 219 -18.23 24.84 -7.02
C ALA A 219 -18.15 25.51 -8.40
N GLY A 220 -17.85 24.75 -9.46
CA GLY A 220 -17.87 25.24 -10.85
C GLY A 220 -16.79 26.29 -11.18
N VAL A 221 -15.77 26.45 -10.32
CA VAL A 221 -14.71 27.46 -10.49
C VAL A 221 -13.57 26.96 -11.37
N ILE A 222 -13.17 25.69 -11.23
CA ILE A 222 -12.14 25.08 -12.08
C ILE A 222 -12.78 24.72 -13.44
N PRO A 223 -12.23 25.18 -14.57
CA PRO A 223 -12.74 24.82 -15.90
C PRO A 223 -12.83 23.30 -16.08
N LEU A 224 -13.94 22.81 -16.66
CA LEU A 224 -14.20 21.38 -16.80
C LEU A 224 -13.15 20.68 -17.68
N ASP A 225 -12.62 21.36 -18.69
CA ASP A 225 -11.55 20.82 -19.54
C ASP A 225 -10.24 20.67 -18.76
N LEU A 226 -9.92 21.60 -17.85
CA LEU A 226 -8.77 21.49 -16.97
C LEU A 226 -8.96 20.33 -15.98
N LEU A 227 -10.13 20.24 -15.34
CA LEU A 227 -10.47 19.13 -14.44
C LEU A 227 -10.32 17.77 -15.14
N GLN A 228 -10.83 17.65 -16.37
CA GLN A 228 -10.74 16.42 -17.15
C GLN A 228 -9.29 16.02 -17.46
N ARG A 229 -8.39 16.99 -17.69
CA ARG A 229 -6.95 16.69 -17.89
C ARG A 229 -6.30 16.06 -16.66
N TYR A 230 -6.64 16.52 -15.46
CA TYR A 230 -6.14 15.91 -14.22
C TYR A 230 -6.72 14.53 -13.97
N ILE A 231 -8.00 14.33 -14.25
CA ILE A 231 -8.62 13.00 -14.22
C ILE A 231 -7.89 12.07 -15.20
N ASN A 232 -7.66 12.51 -16.44
CA ASN A 232 -6.96 11.70 -17.45
C ASN A 232 -5.55 11.32 -16.99
N LYS A 233 -4.77 12.28 -16.45
CA LYS A 233 -3.44 12.03 -15.87
C LYS A 233 -3.49 10.89 -14.86
N TRP A 234 -4.31 11.02 -13.82
CA TRP A 234 -4.29 10.08 -12.69
C TRP A 234 -4.97 8.75 -12.99
N VAL A 235 -5.98 8.72 -13.85
CA VAL A 235 -6.57 7.46 -14.32
C VAL A 235 -5.56 6.65 -15.13
N SER A 236 -4.84 7.27 -16.08
CA SER A 236 -3.80 6.54 -16.82
C SER A 236 -2.68 6.07 -15.91
N THR A 237 -2.21 6.94 -15.00
CA THR A 237 -1.18 6.58 -14.02
C THR A 237 -1.59 5.40 -13.13
N ALA A 238 -2.85 5.37 -12.67
CA ALA A 238 -3.35 4.26 -11.88
C ALA A 238 -3.46 2.95 -12.68
N HIS A 239 -3.79 3.02 -13.97
CA HIS A 239 -3.84 1.82 -14.82
C HIS A 239 -2.46 1.21 -15.05
N ASP A 240 -1.41 2.02 -15.18
CA ASP A 240 -0.04 1.53 -15.34
C ASP A 240 0.44 0.68 -14.15
N LEU A 241 -0.14 0.87 -12.95
CA LEU A 241 0.18 0.10 -11.73
C LEU A 241 -0.22 -1.38 -11.81
N PHE A 242 -1.17 -1.73 -12.66
CA PHE A 242 -1.55 -3.13 -12.87
C PHE A 242 -0.49 -3.92 -13.67
N GLY A 243 0.49 -3.23 -14.24
CA GLY A 243 1.57 -3.82 -15.02
C GLY A 243 1.16 -4.10 -16.47
N VAL A 244 1.76 -5.13 -17.05
CA VAL A 244 1.59 -5.47 -18.47
C VAL A 244 0.65 -6.66 -18.67
N ASP A 245 0.00 -6.68 -19.83
CA ASP A 245 -0.73 -7.85 -20.30
C ASP A 245 0.19 -9.07 -20.46
N ALA A 246 -0.36 -10.27 -20.31
CA ALA A 246 0.36 -11.54 -20.48
C ALA A 246 1.65 -11.68 -19.62
N SER A 247 1.62 -11.16 -18.39
CA SER A 247 2.74 -11.23 -17.46
C SER A 247 2.99 -12.65 -16.90
N SER A 248 4.18 -13.19 -17.16
CA SER A 248 4.63 -14.46 -16.57
C SER A 248 4.75 -14.41 -15.05
N SER A 249 5.15 -13.27 -14.47
CA SER A 249 5.26 -13.13 -13.01
C SER A 249 3.88 -13.12 -12.35
N ALA A 250 2.89 -12.48 -12.98
CA ALA A 250 1.50 -12.52 -12.52
C ALA A 250 0.92 -13.94 -12.60
N HIS A 251 1.19 -14.66 -13.69
CA HIS A 251 0.78 -16.07 -13.83
C HIS A 251 1.33 -16.92 -12.68
N TRP A 252 2.65 -16.87 -12.44
CA TRP A 252 3.26 -17.68 -11.38
C TRP A 252 2.85 -17.24 -9.98
N ALA A 253 2.65 -15.94 -9.72
CA ALA A 253 2.09 -15.47 -8.45
C ALA A 253 0.70 -16.06 -8.16
N TYR A 254 -0.12 -16.25 -9.20
CA TYR A 254 -1.40 -16.94 -9.06
C TYR A 254 -1.24 -18.45 -8.82
N VAL A 255 -0.48 -19.13 -9.67
CA VAL A 255 -0.25 -20.59 -9.58
C VAL A 255 0.33 -20.98 -8.23
N TRP A 256 1.27 -20.19 -7.70
CA TRP A 256 1.91 -20.40 -6.40
C TRP A 256 1.05 -20.03 -5.20
N GLY A 257 -0.15 -19.48 -5.40
CA GLY A 257 -1.01 -19.04 -4.30
C GLY A 257 -0.59 -17.71 -3.66
N VAL A 258 0.33 -16.95 -4.24
CA VAL A 258 0.85 -15.69 -3.66
C VAL A 258 -0.19 -14.58 -3.72
N LYS A 259 -0.85 -14.40 -4.87
CA LYS A 259 -1.81 -13.32 -5.12
C LYS A 259 -2.98 -13.82 -5.96
N GLY A 260 -4.19 -13.68 -5.43
CA GLY A 260 -5.41 -14.15 -6.10
C GLY A 260 -5.97 -13.14 -7.08
N ARG A 261 -7.11 -13.47 -7.68
CA ARG A 261 -7.91 -12.51 -8.47
C ARG A 261 -8.72 -11.61 -7.55
N TRP A 262 -9.12 -10.43 -8.02
CA TRP A 262 -9.88 -9.48 -7.20
C TRP A 262 -11.22 -10.04 -6.71
N ASP A 263 -11.81 -10.96 -7.47
CA ASP A 263 -13.10 -11.62 -7.23
C ASP A 263 -12.96 -13.11 -6.90
N GLU A 264 -11.78 -13.56 -6.44
CA GLU A 264 -11.50 -14.99 -6.21
C GLU A 264 -12.59 -15.68 -5.40
N ARG A 265 -12.95 -15.13 -4.23
CA ARG A 265 -13.97 -15.71 -3.34
C ARG A 265 -15.35 -15.75 -3.97
N LYS A 266 -15.73 -14.69 -4.70
CA LYS A 266 -17.03 -14.63 -5.41
C LYS A 266 -17.10 -15.68 -6.52
N LYS A 267 -16.00 -15.91 -7.23
CA LYS A 267 -15.91 -16.95 -8.25
C LYS A 267 -15.97 -18.35 -7.65
N LEU A 268 -15.32 -18.56 -6.50
CA LEU A 268 -15.40 -19.84 -5.79
C LEU A 268 -16.82 -20.16 -5.29
N GLU A 269 -17.58 -19.14 -4.88
CA GLU A 269 -19.00 -19.28 -4.48
C GLU A 269 -19.93 -19.56 -5.67
N ALA A 270 -19.59 -19.09 -6.87
CA ALA A 270 -20.42 -19.23 -8.06
C ALA A 270 -20.36 -20.63 -8.73
N GLY A 271 -19.42 -21.49 -8.32
CA GLY A 271 -19.14 -22.80 -8.94
C GLY A 271 -18.27 -22.72 -10.18
#